data_AF-G9XIS0-F1
#
_entry.id   AF-G9XIS0-F1
#
_cell.length_a   1.000
_cell.length_b   1.000
_cell.length_c   1.000
_cell.angle_alpha   90.00
_cell.angle_beta   90.00
_cell.angle_gamma   90.00
#
_symmetry.space_group_name_H-M   'P 1'
#
loop_
_entity.id
_entity.type
_entity.pdbx_description
1 polymer ?
#
loop_
_entity_poly.entity_id
_entity_poly.type
_entity_poly.pdbx_seq_one_letter_code
_entity_poly.pdbx_strand_id
1 'polypeptide(L)'
;MYVYLMKNIKPLHEEIIKDHVEYLKELKSQGRLVLCGPFTDYPGGMVVLLAEDLAEATSIAQADPFIASGCKSFEMRTLAEANEGNNYLLGE
;
A
#
# COMPACT_ATOMS: atom_id res chain seq x y z
N MET A 1 -2.70 -9.52 -6.33
CA MET A 1 -2.70 -8.22 -5.61
C MET A 1 -1.28 -7.84 -5.24
N TYR A 2 -1.06 -6.58 -4.90
CA TYR A 2 0.24 -6.11 -4.40
C TYR A 2 0.08 -5.48 -3.02
N VAL A 3 1.09 -5.65 -2.18
CA VAL A 3 1.16 -5.10 -0.84
C VAL A 3 2.45 -4.32 -0.72
N TYR A 4 2.37 -3.05 -0.34
CA TYR A 4 3.56 -2.30 0.07
C TYR A 4 3.51 -1.99 1.56
N LEU A 5 4.50 -2.55 2.28
CA LEU A 5 4.68 -2.36 3.72
C LEU A 5 5.60 -1.17 3.94
N MET A 6 5.09 -0.16 4.64
CA MET A 6 5.82 1.08 4.91
C MET A 6 6.66 0.97 6.17
N LYS A 7 7.90 1.48 6.11
CA LYS A 7 8.81 1.63 7.25
C LYS A 7 9.03 3.12 7.50
N ASN A 8 8.91 3.55 8.75
CA ASN A 8 9.09 4.96 9.12
C ASN A 8 10.58 5.35 9.06
N ILE A 9 10.89 6.47 8.40
CA ILE A 9 12.26 6.99 8.27
C ILE A 9 12.40 8.36 8.95
N LYS A 10 11.42 9.25 8.75
CA LYS A 10 11.39 10.60 9.33
C LYS A 10 10.01 10.85 9.96
N PRO A 11 9.90 11.79 10.92
CA PRO A 11 8.59 12.23 11.41
C PRO A 11 7.71 12.74 10.26
N LEU A 12 6.41 12.57 10.43
CA LEU A 12 5.39 13.11 9.52
C LEU A 12 4.96 14.49 10.02
N HIS A 13 4.56 15.33 9.06
CA HIS A 13 3.93 16.62 9.32
C HIS A 13 2.55 16.67 8.65
N GLU A 14 1.70 17.59 9.12
CA GLU A 14 0.28 17.62 8.78
C GLU A 14 -0.01 17.70 7.27
N GLU A 15 0.77 18.50 6.54
CA GLU A 15 0.62 18.66 5.09
C GLU A 15 0.83 17.35 4.34
N ILE A 16 1.93 16.64 4.62
CA ILE A 16 2.23 15.34 3.98
C ILE A 16 1.15 14.29 4.34
N ILE A 17 0.59 14.34 5.55
CA ILE A 17 -0.51 13.45 5.94
C ILE A 17 -1.76 13.74 5.11
N LYS A 18 -2.10 15.02 4.89
CA LYS A 18 -3.24 15.40 4.05
C LYS A 18 -3.03 14.92 2.61
N ASP A 19 -1.84 15.15 2.05
CA ASP A 19 -1.51 14.69 0.69
C ASP A 19 -1.63 13.17 0.56
N HIS A 20 -1.11 12.42 1.54
CA HIS A 20 -1.24 10.96 1.57
C HIS A 20 -2.71 10.52 1.62
N VAL A 21 -3.54 11.19 2.41
CA VAL A 21 -4.98 10.89 2.49
C VAL A 21 -5.69 11.17 1.16
N GLU A 22 -5.39 12.29 0.49
CA GLU A 22 -5.96 12.57 -0.83
C GLU A 22 -5.50 11.57 -1.89
N TYR A 23 -4.23 11.17 -1.84
CA TYR A 23 -3.70 10.11 -2.70
C TYR A 23 -4.44 8.78 -2.53
N LEU A 24 -4.68 8.35 -1.28
CA LEU A 24 -5.46 7.13 -1.01
C LEU A 24 -6.91 7.24 -1.51
N LYS A 25 -7.54 8.41 -1.39
CA LYS A 25 -8.90 8.65 -1.92
C LYS A 25 -8.92 8.52 -3.45
N GLU A 26 -7.91 9.03 -4.13
CA GLU A 26 -7.76 8.88 -5.58
C GLU A 26 -7.59 7.41 -5.98
N LEU A 27 -6.69 6.67 -5.32
CA LEU A 27 -6.55 5.24 -5.58
C LEU A 27 -7.86 4.47 -5.32
N LYS A 28 -8.65 4.89 -4.33
CA LYS A 28 -9.96 4.30 -4.07
C LYS A 28 -10.97 4.60 -5.18
N SER A 29 -11.02 5.84 -5.67
CA SER A 29 -11.94 6.24 -6.75
C SER A 29 -11.60 5.55 -8.08
N GLN A 30 -10.33 5.23 -8.30
CA GLN A 30 -9.85 4.43 -9.43
C GLN A 30 -10.10 2.92 -9.27
N GLY A 31 -10.66 2.46 -8.14
CA GLY A 31 -10.88 1.04 -7.88
C GLY A 31 -9.59 0.24 -7.58
N ARG A 32 -8.48 0.93 -7.29
CA ARG A 32 -7.16 0.31 -7.09
C ARG A 32 -6.88 0.00 -5.63
N LEU A 33 -7.45 0.76 -4.70
CA LEU A 33 -7.24 0.57 -3.26
C LEU A 33 -8.16 -0.52 -2.67
N VAL A 34 -7.56 -1.61 -2.21
CA VAL A 34 -8.25 -2.71 -1.52
C VAL A 34 -8.38 -2.39 -0.03
N LEU A 35 -7.25 -2.18 0.65
CA LEU A 35 -7.17 -1.93 2.09
C LEU A 35 -5.92 -1.11 2.43
N CYS A 36 -5.98 -0.26 3.44
CA CYS A 36 -4.82 0.45 3.96
C CYS A 36 -4.97 0.75 5.45
N GLY A 37 -3.84 0.92 6.13
CA GLY A 37 -3.84 1.44 7.50
C GLY A 37 -2.48 1.43 8.16
N PRO A 38 -2.28 2.24 9.21
CA PRO A 38 -1.17 2.09 10.11
C PRO A 38 -1.33 0.82 10.95
N PHE A 39 -0.22 0.20 11.33
CA PHE A 39 -0.25 -0.85 12.35
C PHE A 39 -0.42 -0.20 13.73
N THR A 40 -1.26 -0.79 14.59
CA THR A 40 -1.56 -0.24 15.92
C THR A 40 -0.56 -0.68 16.99
N ASP A 41 0.18 -1.75 16.72
CA ASP A 41 1.15 -2.42 17.59
C ASP A 41 2.57 -2.43 17.02
N TYR A 42 2.77 -1.94 15.80
CA TYR A 42 4.06 -1.93 15.10
C TYR A 42 4.28 -0.60 14.35
N PRO A 43 5.53 -0.09 14.26
CA PRO A 43 5.79 1.13 13.50
C PRO A 43 5.59 0.92 11.99
N GLY A 44 4.78 1.78 11.37
CA GLY A 44 4.59 1.79 9.92
C GLY A 44 3.14 1.60 9.53
N GLY A 45 2.92 0.95 8.40
CA GLY A 45 1.59 0.65 7.89
C GLY A 45 1.66 -0.16 6.61
N MET A 46 0.51 -0.49 6.07
CA MET A 46 0.41 -1.23 4.82
C MET A 46 -0.65 -0.66 3.91
N VAL A 47 -0.46 -0.89 2.62
CA VAL A 47 -1.46 -0.67 1.58
C VAL A 47 -1.51 -1.90 0.70
N VAL A 48 -2.72 -2.39 0.46
CA VAL A 48 -3.05 -3.48 -0.47
C VAL A 48 -3.75 -2.87 -1.67
N LEU A 49 -3.25 -3.15 -2.86
CA LEU A 49 -3.73 -2.56 -4.10
C LEU A 49 -3.85 -3.57 -5.24
N LEU A 50 -4.66 -3.18 -6.21
CA LEU A 50 -4.76 -3.80 -7.54
C LEU A 50 -3.91 -3.01 -8.53
N ALA A 51 -3.08 -3.73 -9.26
CA ALA A 51 -2.24 -3.25 -10.35
C ALA A 51 -2.08 -4.38 -11.38
N GLU A 52 -1.80 -4.02 -12.62
CA GLU A 52 -1.61 -4.95 -13.74
C GLU A 52 -0.34 -5.77 -13.56
N ASP A 53 0.73 -5.14 -13.06
CA ASP A 53 2.01 -5.79 -12.83
C ASP A 53 2.81 -5.14 -11.68
N LEU A 54 4.00 -5.70 -11.44
CA LEU A 54 4.91 -5.23 -10.38
C LEU A 54 5.45 -3.82 -10.65
N ALA A 55 5.65 -3.45 -11.91
CA ALA A 55 6.20 -2.14 -12.27
C ALA A 55 5.18 -1.04 -12.00
N GLU A 56 3.91 -1.30 -12.32
CA GLU A 56 2.80 -0.41 -12.01
C GLU A 56 2.59 -0.31 -10.49
N ALA A 57 2.53 -1.44 -9.78
CA ALA A 57 2.43 -1.44 -8.31
C ALA A 57 3.56 -0.64 -7.65
N THR A 58 4.79 -0.79 -8.16
CA THR A 58 5.96 -0.05 -7.67
C THR A 58 5.82 1.45 -7.94
N SER A 59 5.33 1.83 -9.12
CA SER A 59 5.08 3.23 -9.48
C SER A 59 4.04 3.88 -8.57
N ILE A 60 2.95 3.17 -8.24
CA ILE A 60 1.95 3.61 -7.26
C ILE A 60 2.61 3.83 -5.90
N ALA A 61 3.32 2.83 -5.37
CA ALA A 61 3.96 2.95 -4.07
C ALA A 61 4.99 4.08 -4.01
N GLN A 62 5.73 4.32 -5.08
CA GLN A 62 6.69 5.44 -5.19
C GLN A 62 6.02 6.81 -5.23
N ALA A 63 4.80 6.90 -5.79
CA ALA A 63 4.02 8.13 -5.87
C ALA A 63 3.30 8.48 -4.56
N ASP A 64 3.19 7.54 -3.61
CA ASP A 64 2.63 7.81 -2.29
C ASP A 64 3.40 8.96 -1.60
N PRO A 65 2.73 10.03 -1.14
CA PRO A 65 3.39 11.19 -0.53
C PRO A 65 4.31 10.86 0.64
N PHE A 66 4.03 9.79 1.41
CA PHE A 66 4.94 9.34 2.46
C PHE A 66 6.27 8.81 1.90
N ILE A 67 6.23 8.16 0.74
CA ILE A 67 7.39 7.57 0.08
C ILE A 67 8.14 8.64 -0.73
N ALA A 68 7.44 9.42 -1.54
CA ALA A 68 8.02 10.47 -2.37
C ALA A 68 8.76 11.55 -1.55
N SER A 69 8.25 11.89 -0.36
CA SER A 69 8.92 12.82 0.57
C SER A 69 10.12 12.21 1.30
N GLY A 70 10.30 10.89 1.23
CA GLY A 70 11.30 10.15 2.00
C GLY A 70 11.00 10.09 3.50
N CYS A 71 9.77 10.39 3.92
CA CYS A 71 9.32 10.19 5.31
C CYS A 71 9.17 8.70 5.65
N LYS A 72 8.82 7.89 4.66
CA LYS A 72 8.77 6.43 4.76
C LYS A 72 9.50 5.79 3.58
N SER A 73 9.96 4.56 3.77
CA SER A 73 10.33 3.65 2.70
C SER A 73 9.31 2.53 2.61
N PHE A 74 9.37 1.71 1.56
CA PHE A 74 8.46 0.58 1.42
C PHE A 74 9.17 -0.70 0.99
N GLU A 75 8.51 -1.83 1.28
CA GLU A 75 8.83 -3.14 0.76
C GLU A 75 7.63 -3.66 -0.02
N MET A 76 7.83 -4.02 -1.29
CA MET A 76 6.77 -4.52 -2.17
C MET A 76 6.69 -6.04 -2.10
N ARG A 77 5.48 -6.59 -2.04
CA ARG A 77 5.18 -8.02 -2.09
C ARG A 77 3.98 -8.28 -3.01
N THR A 78 4.04 -9.39 -3.75
CA THR A 78 2.88 -9.91 -4.48
C THR A 78 2.10 -10.83 -3.56
N LEU A 79 0.78 -10.62 -3.48
CA LEU A 79 -0.15 -11.42 -2.70
C LEU A 79 -1.09 -12.17 -3.64
N ALA A 80 -1.05 -13.49 -3.55
CA ALA A 80 -2.10 -14.37 -4.07
C ALA A 80 -3.27 -14.35 -3.08
N GLU A 81 -4.46 -14.00 -3.54
CA GLU A 81 -5.65 -14.00 -2.69
C GLU A 81 -6.09 -15.43 -2.44
N ALA A 82 -6.11 -15.84 -1.17
CA ALA A 82 -6.70 -17.10 -0.73
C ALA A 82 -8.10 -16.82 -0.18
N ASN A 83 -9.12 -17.48 -0.72
CA ASN A 83 -10.51 -17.34 -0.29
C ASN A 83 -11.29 -18.65 -0.47
N GLU A 84 -12.57 -18.67 -0.09
CA GLU A 84 -13.43 -19.86 -0.22
C GLU A 84 -13.53 -20.36 -1.67
N GLY A 85 -13.53 -19.44 -2.64
CA GLY A 85 -13.67 -19.75 -4.06
C GLY A 85 -12.49 -20.51 -4.68
N ASN A 86 -11.30 -20.44 -4.07
CA ASN A 86 -10.12 -21.20 -4.49
C ASN A 86 -9.61 -22.17 -3.42
N ASN A 87 -10.48 -22.59 -2.50
CA ASN A 87 -10.13 -23.49 -1.40
C ASN A 87 -8.88 -23.04 -0.63
N TYR A 88 -8.75 -21.73 -0.41
CA TYR A 88 -7.59 -21.12 0.23
C TYR A 88 -6.24 -21.48 -0.40
N LEU A 89 -6.20 -21.63 -1.73
CA LEU A 89 -5.02 -22.05 -2.51
C LEU A 89 -4.50 -23.45 -2.13
N LEU A 90 -5.29 -24.25 -1.41
CA LEU A 90 -4.91 -25.61 -1.05
C LEU A 90 -4.91 -26.49 -2.30
N GLY A 91 -3.71 -26.88 -2.74
CA GLY A 91 -3.49 -27.75 -3.89
C GLY A 91 -2.96 -27.04 -5.14
N GLU A 92 -2.69 -25.74 -5.08
CA GLU A 92 -1.89 -25.00 -6.08
C GLU A 92 -0.38 -25.22 -5.90
#